data_AF-A0A1W6MTG1-F1
#
_entry.id   AF-A0A1W6MTG1-F1
#
_cell.length_a   1.000
_cell.length_b   1.000
_cell.length_c   1.000
_cell.angle_alpha   90.00
_cell.angle_beta   90.00
_cell.angle_gamma   90.00
#
_symmetry.space_group_name_H-M   'P 1'
#
loop_
_entity.id
_entity.type
_entity.pdbx_description
1 polymer ?
#
loop_
_entity_poly.entity_id
_entity_poly.type
_entity_poly.pdbx_seq_one_letter_code
_entity_poly.pdbx_strand_id
1 'polypeptide(L)'
;MSEQQIMQLFDYVQKRYLWQFFSRSWDRQENIEGIIATATDLLNDRHTHKHAPMDRLFYADAKEMVKDFRENFPWICELEPTKINEVMQGLKAMLVDHTITKSLNHELNHTLY
;
A
#
# COMPACT_ATOMS: atom_id res chain seq x y z
N MET A 1 -2.45 -7.46 -18.38
CA MET A 1 -2.41 -6.68 -17.13
C MET A 1 -3.08 -5.35 -17.44
N SER A 2 -4.09 -4.92 -16.71
CA SER A 2 -4.67 -3.61 -16.98
C SER A 2 -3.98 -2.60 -16.06
N GLU A 3 -3.11 -1.77 -16.63
CA GLU A 3 -2.52 -0.58 -15.96
C GLU A 3 -3.61 0.27 -15.29
N GLN A 4 -4.82 0.25 -15.84
CA GLN A 4 -6.01 0.88 -15.29
C GLN A 4 -6.38 0.35 -13.89
N GLN A 5 -6.26 -0.95 -13.62
CA GLN A 5 -6.53 -1.51 -12.30
C GLN A 5 -5.56 -0.97 -11.24
N ILE A 6 -4.28 -0.88 -11.58
CA ILE A 6 -3.26 -0.30 -10.69
C ILE A 6 -3.57 1.18 -10.45
N MET A 7 -3.90 1.92 -11.50
CA MET A 7 -4.26 3.34 -11.39
C MET A 7 -5.50 3.57 -10.52
N GLN A 8 -6.53 2.72 -10.63
CA GLN A 8 -7.72 2.79 -9.79
C GLN A 8 -7.38 2.64 -8.30
N LEU A 9 -6.57 1.64 -7.95
CA LEU A 9 -6.13 1.45 -6.57
C LEU A 9 -5.25 2.61 -6.10
N PHE A 10 -4.34 3.09 -6.94
CA PHE A 10 -3.47 4.23 -6.63
C PHE A 10 -4.27 5.50 -6.35
N ASP A 11 -5.21 5.85 -7.22
CA ASP A 11 -6.10 7.00 -7.07
C ASP A 11 -6.92 6.91 -5.78
N TYR A 12 -7.38 5.71 -5.43
CA TYR A 12 -8.10 5.49 -4.18
C TYR A 12 -7.18 5.71 -2.98
N VAL A 13 -5.98 5.13 -3.00
CA VAL A 13 -5.00 5.27 -1.92
C VAL A 13 -4.66 6.73 -1.67
N GLN A 14 -4.40 7.50 -2.74
CA GLN A 14 -4.10 8.93 -2.64
C GLN A 14 -5.22 9.75 -1.99
N LYS A 15 -6.49 9.38 -2.20
CA LYS A 15 -7.65 10.11 -1.67
C LYS A 15 -8.01 9.73 -0.25
N ARG A 16 -7.74 8.48 0.15
CA ARG A 16 -8.26 7.89 1.39
C ARG A 16 -7.23 7.75 2.50
N TYR A 17 -6.00 7.40 2.16
CA TYR A 17 -4.98 7.00 3.14
C TYR A 17 -3.93 8.08 3.36
N LEU A 18 -3.30 8.06 4.54
CA LEU A 18 -2.31 9.05 4.97
C LEU A 18 -0.93 8.44 5.26
N TRP A 19 -0.85 7.11 5.41
CA TRP A 19 0.40 6.42 5.79
C TRP A 19 1.52 6.58 4.76
N GLN A 20 1.18 6.80 3.48
CA GLN A 20 2.13 7.08 2.40
C GLN A 20 2.66 8.53 2.42
N PHE A 21 2.14 9.40 3.30
CA PHE A 21 2.53 10.80 3.40
C PHE A 21 3.28 11.13 4.70
N PHE A 22 3.84 10.12 5.38
CA PHE A 22 4.66 10.31 6.58
C PHE A 22 5.84 11.26 6.34
N SER A 23 6.40 11.79 7.43
CA SER A 23 7.26 12.98 7.38
C SER A 23 8.62 12.75 6.73
N ARG A 24 9.12 11.51 6.67
CA ARG A 24 10.43 11.16 6.11
C ARG A 24 10.33 10.05 5.07
N SER A 25 11.32 9.99 4.17
CA SER A 25 11.35 9.01 3.09
C SER A 25 11.43 7.57 3.61
N TRP A 26 12.19 7.32 4.68
CA TRP A 26 12.27 5.99 5.30
C TRP A 26 10.96 5.58 5.96
N ASP A 27 10.22 6.50 6.59
CA ASP A 27 8.90 6.21 7.16
C ASP A 27 7.87 5.88 6.07
N ARG A 28 7.88 6.66 4.97
CA ARG A 28 7.03 6.37 3.81
C ARG A 28 7.35 5.01 3.24
N GLN A 29 8.64 4.68 3.09
CA GLN A 29 9.07 3.38 2.59
C GLN A 29 8.57 2.26 3.52
N GLU A 30 8.82 2.35 4.82
CA GLU A 30 8.40 1.36 5.81
C GLU A 30 6.88 1.12 5.76
N ASN A 31 6.10 2.20 5.76
CA ASN A 31 4.64 2.10 5.70
C ASN A 31 4.15 1.50 4.37
N ILE A 32 4.66 1.98 3.23
CA ILE A 32 4.27 1.45 1.91
C ILE A 32 4.60 -0.04 1.85
N GLU A 33 5.77 -0.47 2.31
CA GLU A 33 6.17 -1.87 2.27
C GLU A 33 5.35 -2.76 3.20
N GLY A 34 5.25 -2.37 4.46
CA GLY A 34 4.54 -3.14 5.48
C GLY A 34 3.05 -3.28 5.18
N ILE A 35 2.39 -2.18 4.81
CA ILE A 35 0.94 -2.17 4.55
C ILE A 35 0.61 -2.88 3.25
N ILE A 36 1.36 -2.64 2.15
CA ILE A 36 1.10 -3.33 0.87
C ILE A 36 1.36 -4.83 0.99
N ALA A 37 2.43 -5.26 1.67
CA ALA A 37 2.71 -6.68 1.89
C ALA A 37 1.58 -7.34 2.70
N THR A 38 1.19 -6.72 3.82
CA THR A 38 0.12 -7.25 4.68
C THR A 38 -1.23 -7.30 3.94
N ALA A 39 -1.56 -6.28 3.14
CA ALA A 39 -2.76 -6.27 2.32
C ALA A 39 -2.73 -7.34 1.22
N THR A 40 -1.57 -7.56 0.62
CA THR A 40 -1.39 -8.63 -0.38
C THR A 40 -1.63 -10.01 0.24
N ASP A 41 -1.16 -10.24 1.46
CA ASP A 41 -1.44 -11.48 2.20
C ASP A 41 -2.93 -11.62 2.51
N LEU A 42 -3.59 -10.56 2.96
CA LEU A 42 -5.03 -10.58 3.25
C LEU A 42 -5.89 -10.82 2.00
N LEU A 43 -5.53 -10.23 0.86
CA LEU A 43 -6.25 -10.46 -0.40
C LEU A 43 -6.11 -11.90 -0.90
N ASN A 44 -5.00 -12.56 -0.56
CA ASN A 44 -4.74 -13.97 -0.87
C ASN A 44 -5.16 -14.93 0.27
N ASP A 45 -5.87 -14.43 1.29
CA ASP A 45 -6.27 -15.18 2.49
C ASP A 45 -5.10 -15.91 3.19
N ARG A 46 -3.89 -15.35 3.10
CA ARG A 46 -2.68 -15.84 3.78
C ARG A 46 -2.62 -15.33 5.23
N HIS A 47 -1.84 -16.04 6.05
CA HIS A 47 -1.59 -15.62 7.42
C HIS A 47 -0.83 -14.29 7.44
N THR A 48 -1.26 -13.36 8.29
CA THR A 48 -0.61 -12.06 8.48
C THR A 48 0.17 -12.05 9.79
N HIS A 49 1.40 -11.56 9.74
CA HIS A 49 2.22 -11.35 10.92
C HIS A 49 1.59 -10.27 11.82
N LYS A 50 1.46 -10.55 13.11
CA LYS A 50 0.86 -9.63 14.10
C LYS A 50 1.60 -9.69 15.45
N HIS A 51 2.88 -10.02 15.41
CA HIS A 51 3.65 -10.29 16.62
C HIS A 51 4.19 -9.00 17.24
N ALA A 52 4.84 -8.16 16.43
CA ALA A 52 5.34 -6.87 16.89
C ALA A 52 4.23 -5.79 16.88
N PRO A 53 4.38 -4.72 17.69
CA PRO A 53 3.48 -3.57 17.61
C PRO A 53 3.34 -3.00 16.20
N MET A 54 4.44 -2.88 15.44
CA MET A 54 4.41 -2.39 14.05
C MET A 54 3.65 -3.33 13.11
N ASP A 55 3.84 -4.65 13.22
CA ASP A 55 3.08 -5.62 12.42
C ASP A 55 1.56 -5.45 12.61
N ARG A 56 1.14 -5.19 13.86
CA ARG A 56 -0.27 -4.95 14.19
C ARG A 56 -0.77 -3.62 13.61
N LEU A 57 0.08 -2.60 13.54
CA LEU A 57 -0.24 -1.32 12.91
C LEU A 57 -0.40 -1.47 11.41
N PHE A 58 0.55 -2.13 10.73
CA PHE A 58 0.43 -2.43 9.30
C PHE A 58 -0.83 -3.26 9.00
N TYR A 59 -1.14 -4.25 9.84
CA TYR A 59 -2.38 -5.01 9.73
C TYR A 59 -3.63 -4.14 9.88
N ALA A 60 -3.64 -3.17 10.79
CA ALA A 60 -4.80 -2.30 10.99
C ALA A 60 -5.11 -1.49 9.73
N ASP A 61 -4.12 -0.81 9.15
CA ASP A 61 -4.29 -0.04 7.92
C ASP A 61 -4.59 -0.94 6.71
N ALA A 62 -3.87 -2.06 6.58
CA ALA A 62 -4.06 -3.01 5.49
C ALA A 62 -5.46 -3.64 5.51
N LYS A 63 -6.01 -3.94 6.68
CA LYS A 63 -7.34 -4.53 6.83
C LYS A 63 -8.42 -3.60 6.30
N GLU A 64 -8.36 -2.31 6.64
CA GLU A 64 -9.30 -1.32 6.12
C GLU A 64 -9.12 -1.12 4.62
N MET A 65 -7.87 -1.07 4.13
CA MET A 65 -7.58 -0.98 2.68
C MET A 65 -8.14 -2.16 1.90
N VAL A 66 -7.98 -3.38 2.40
CA VAL A 66 -8.54 -4.57 1.74
C VAL A 66 -10.06 -4.58 1.77
N LYS A 67 -10.68 -4.17 2.88
CA LYS A 67 -12.14 -4.02 2.96
C LYS A 67 -12.62 -3.01 1.91
N ASP A 68 -12.04 -1.82 1.88
CA ASP A 68 -12.39 -0.77 0.92
C ASP A 68 -12.15 -1.23 -0.52
N PHE A 69 -11.06 -1.95 -0.80
CA PHE A 69 -10.78 -2.46 -2.14
C PHE A 69 -11.82 -3.48 -2.59
N ARG A 70 -12.21 -4.42 -1.73
CA ARG A 70 -13.24 -5.41 -2.03
C ARG A 70 -14.61 -4.76 -2.26
N GLU A 71 -14.92 -3.68 -1.53
CA GLU A 71 -16.18 -2.93 -1.65
C GLU A 71 -16.24 -2.09 -2.94
N ASN A 72 -15.14 -1.40 -3.30
CA ASN A 72 -15.12 -0.43 -4.40
C ASN A 72 -14.63 -1.01 -5.74
N PHE A 73 -13.90 -2.12 -5.71
CA PHE A 73 -13.27 -2.74 -6.89
C PHE A 73 -13.56 -4.24 -6.95
N PRO A 74 -14.79 -4.65 -7.31
CA PRO A 74 -15.19 -6.07 -7.29
C PRO A 74 -14.25 -7.01 -8.06
N TRP A 75 -13.60 -6.50 -9.12
CA TRP A 75 -12.63 -7.24 -9.92
C TRP A 75 -11.45 -7.80 -9.11
N ILE A 76 -11.11 -7.20 -7.96
CA ILE A 76 -9.98 -7.66 -7.14
C ILE A 76 -10.23 -9.03 -6.52
N CYS A 77 -11.49 -9.39 -6.27
CA CYS A 77 -11.92 -10.68 -5.73
C CYS A 77 -11.90 -11.79 -6.78
N GLU A 78 -11.90 -11.44 -8.06
CA GLU A 78 -11.91 -12.38 -9.20
C GLU A 78 -10.48 -12.73 -9.66
N LEU A 79 -9.48 -12.02 -9.14
CA LEU A 79 -8.09 -12.22 -9.52
C LEU A 79 -7.51 -13.46 -8.84
N GLU A 80 -6.76 -14.24 -9.62
CA GLU A 80 -5.90 -15.29 -9.10
C GLU A 80 -4.73 -14.70 -8.28
N PRO A 81 -4.14 -15.49 -7.35
CA PRO A 81 -3.11 -15.00 -6.46
C PRO A 81 -1.93 -14.33 -7.15
N THR A 82 -1.40 -14.90 -8.24
CA THR A 82 -0.29 -14.32 -9.00
C THR A 82 -0.63 -12.91 -9.48
N LYS A 83 -1.87 -12.71 -9.96
CA LYS A 83 -2.32 -11.41 -10.47
C LYS A 83 -2.51 -10.38 -9.36
N ILE A 84 -2.98 -10.81 -8.19
CA ILE A 84 -3.03 -9.95 -6.99
C ILE A 84 -1.62 -9.45 -6.65
N ASN A 85 -0.64 -10.34 -6.58
CA ASN A 85 0.74 -9.94 -6.27
C ASN A 85 1.30 -8.94 -7.29
N GLU A 86 1.04 -9.14 -8.59
CA GLU A 86 1.47 -8.21 -9.65
C GLU A 86 0.82 -6.82 -9.50
N VAL A 87 -0.49 -6.76 -9.27
CA VAL A 87 -1.21 -5.49 -9.10
C VAL A 87 -0.73 -4.75 -7.87
N MET A 88 -0.58 -5.45 -6.74
CA MET A 88 -0.11 -4.83 -5.49
C MET A 88 1.35 -4.36 -5.59
N GLN A 89 2.20 -5.09 -6.33
CA GLN A 89 3.56 -4.65 -6.63
C GLN A 89 3.57 -3.40 -7.52
N GLY A 90 2.68 -3.33 -8.51
CA GLY A 90 2.50 -2.14 -9.34
C GLY A 90 2.05 -0.93 -8.53
N LEU A 91 1.09 -1.13 -7.61
CA LEU A 91 0.63 -0.09 -6.67
C LEU A 91 1.77 0.41 -5.79
N LYS A 92 2.56 -0.51 -5.19
CA LYS A 92 3.75 -0.16 -4.40
C LYS A 92 4.71 0.71 -5.22
N ALA A 93 5.06 0.28 -6.43
CA ALA A 93 5.99 1.02 -7.29
C ALA A 93 5.47 2.42 -7.61
N MET A 94 4.18 2.56 -7.90
CA MET A 94 3.57 3.85 -8.20
C MET A 94 3.53 4.78 -6.97
N LEU A 95 3.25 4.24 -5.78
CA LEU A 95 3.31 5.00 -4.52
C LEU A 95 4.72 5.48 -4.22
N VAL A 96 5.73 4.62 -4.32
CA VAL A 96 7.14 5.02 -4.09
C VAL A 96 7.55 6.10 -5.09
N ASP A 97 7.24 5.93 -6.37
CA ASP A 97 7.60 6.89 -7.41
C ASP A 97 7.00 8.28 -7.14
N HIS A 98 5.72 8.37 -6.76
CA HIS A 98 5.04 9.66 -6.58
C HIS A 98 5.22 10.29 -5.21
N THR A 99 5.31 9.47 -4.15
CA THR A 99 5.38 9.97 -2.77
C THR A 99 6.81 10.10 -2.25
N ILE A 100 7.80 9.49 -2.92
CA ILE A 100 9.21 9.57 -2.54
C ILE A 100 10.02 10.10 -3.72
N THR A 101 10.16 9.33 -4.80
CA THR A 101 11.14 9.60 -5.88
C THR A 101 10.93 10.94 -6.57
N LYS A 102 9.68 11.25 -6.95
CA LYS A 102 9.30 12.48 -7.66
C LYS A 102 8.69 13.52 -6.74
N SER A 103 8.65 13.26 -5.43
CA SER A 103 8.13 14.23 -4.47
C SER A 103 9.09 15.42 -4.38
N LEU A 104 8.56 16.62 -4.55
CA LEU A 104 9.33 17.86 -4.35
C LEU A 104 9.43 18.27 -2.87
N ASN A 105 8.99 17.41 -1.95
CA ASN A 105 9.13 17.66 -0.53
C ASN A 105 10.59 17.46 -0.10
N HIS A 106 11.32 18.56 0.05
CA HIS A 106 12.71 18.56 0.48
C HIS A 106 12.92 18.05 1.92
N GLU A 107 11.89 18.09 2.77
CA GLU A 107 11.99 17.65 4.17
C GLU A 107 12.09 16.12 4.31
N LEU A 108 11.79 15.36 3.26
CA LEU A 108 11.76 13.90 3.31
C LEU A 108 13.10 13.28 3.71
N ASN A 109 14.20 13.96 3.44
CA ASN A 109 15.55 13.45 3.71
C ASN A 109 16.24 14.20 4.86
N HIS A 110 15.52 15.05 5.59
CA HIS A 110 16.05 15.69 6.79
C HIS A 110 16.27 14.64 7.88
N THR A 111 17.52 14.50 8.34
CA THR A 111 17.90 13.50 9.35
C THR A 111 17.27 13.72 10.73
N LEU A 112 16.88 14.97 11.04
CA LEU A 112 16.18 15.32 12.27
C LEU A 112 14.68 15.31 12.01
N TYR A 113 13.89 14.84 12.97
CA TYR A 113 12.44 14.95 12.97
C TYR A 113 11.97 16.36 13.29
#